data_AF-A0A1Q7ATC3-F1
#
_entry.id   AF-A0A1Q7ATC3-F1
#
_cell.length_a   1.000
_cell.length_b   1.000
_cell.length_c   1.000
_cell.angle_alpha   90.00
_cell.angle_beta   90.00
_cell.angle_gamma   90.00
#
_symmetry.space_group_name_H-M   'P 1'
#
loop_
_entity.id
_entity.type
_entity.pdbx_description
1 polymer ?
#
loop_
_entity_poly.entity_id
_entity_poly.type
_entity_poly.pdbx_seq_one_letter_code
_entity_poly.pdbx_strand_id
1 'polypeptide(L)'
;MLRRNRPGARVRPALHGVALYSNVEGRYLGHPDFEPVFAELDRRGALAYLHPAVPPVDPAPEAALPSWCGEFVFDTTRALADLVLSGRLARSPGLRLIVAHAGGTAPYIINRLTNAWRELPGAAQAAPEPPPAYLARLYYDTASCGAGHGLRLLRDLVGTERILVGSDFPFVPAHSVATLERNLADPRFLGVTADALRANALRLLPRFAGADVARLNRSTSTFPDPVLAT
;
A
#
# COMPACT_ATOMS: atom_id res chain seq x y z
N MET A 1 -31.66 -13.33 1.39
CA MET A 1 -31.90 -13.14 2.85
C MET A 1 -30.86 -12.19 3.41
N LEU A 2 -31.22 -10.93 3.64
CA LEU A 2 -30.35 -9.88 4.17
C LEU A 2 -30.07 -10.12 5.67
N ARG A 3 -28.82 -10.40 6.05
CA ARG A 3 -28.42 -10.41 7.46
C ARG A 3 -28.38 -8.97 7.96
N ARG A 4 -29.36 -8.59 8.78
CA ARG A 4 -29.35 -7.35 9.58
C ARG A 4 -28.13 -7.38 10.51
N ASN A 5 -27.28 -6.36 10.44
CA ASN A 5 -26.24 -6.12 11.44
C ASN A 5 -26.92 -5.81 12.78
N ARG A 6 -26.70 -6.65 13.79
CA ARG A 6 -27.11 -6.37 15.18
C ARG A 6 -26.08 -5.42 15.82
N PRO A 7 -26.51 -4.30 16.42
CA PRO A 7 -25.63 -3.46 17.23
C PRO A 7 -25.03 -4.30 18.38
N GLY A 8 -23.71 -4.27 18.57
CA GLY A 8 -23.03 -4.98 19.67
C GLY A 8 -22.45 -6.36 19.35
N ALA A 9 -22.44 -6.82 18.08
CA ALA A 9 -21.77 -8.06 17.72
C ALA A 9 -20.24 -7.97 17.97
N ARG A 10 -19.70 -8.87 18.81
CA ARG A 10 -18.24 -8.99 19.01
C ARG A 10 -17.55 -9.21 17.67
N VAL A 11 -16.64 -8.32 17.29
CA VAL A 11 -15.70 -8.57 16.18
C VAL A 11 -14.80 -9.72 16.64
N ARG A 12 -14.99 -10.91 16.06
CA ARG A 12 -14.09 -12.05 16.32
C ARG A 12 -12.74 -11.77 15.65
N PRO A 13 -11.60 -12.11 16.29
CA PRO A 13 -10.32 -12.05 15.61
C PRO A 13 -10.39 -12.96 14.39
N ALA A 14 -10.21 -12.36 13.23
CA ALA A 14 -10.20 -13.04 11.94
C ALA A 14 -9.15 -12.35 11.09
N LEU A 15 -8.39 -13.13 10.32
CA LEU A 15 -7.51 -12.58 9.30
C LEU A 15 -8.34 -11.80 8.27
N HIS A 16 -7.88 -10.61 7.87
CA HIS A 16 -8.57 -9.74 6.90
C HIS A 16 -7.90 -9.73 5.53
N GLY A 17 -6.65 -10.16 5.48
CA GLY A 17 -5.75 -10.07 4.35
C GLY A 17 -4.38 -10.62 4.71
N VAL A 18 -3.44 -10.51 3.79
CA VAL A 18 -2.04 -10.93 3.97
C VAL A 18 -1.10 -9.74 3.76
N ALA A 19 0.02 -9.72 4.46
CA ALA A 19 1.12 -8.81 4.15
C ALA A 19 2.12 -9.53 3.26
N LEU A 20 2.64 -8.83 2.26
CA LEU A 20 3.67 -9.29 1.34
C LEU A 20 4.84 -8.32 1.43
N TYR A 21 6.06 -8.85 1.51
CA TYR A 21 7.23 -8.05 1.21
C TYR A 21 7.31 -7.79 -0.29
N SER A 22 7.85 -6.64 -0.66
CA SER A 22 8.17 -6.22 -2.03
C SER A 22 9.06 -7.20 -2.79
N ASN A 23 9.93 -7.92 -2.09
CA ASN A 23 10.78 -8.97 -2.64
C ASN A 23 11.03 -10.07 -1.59
N VAL A 24 11.41 -11.26 -2.05
CA VAL A 24 11.89 -12.37 -1.21
C VAL A 24 13.22 -12.84 -1.77
N GLU A 25 14.29 -12.69 -0.99
CA GLU A 25 15.67 -13.02 -1.42
C GLU A 25 16.03 -12.35 -2.77
N GLY A 26 15.57 -11.12 -2.96
CA GLY A 26 15.80 -10.35 -4.18
C GLY A 26 14.96 -10.72 -5.40
N ARG A 27 14.09 -11.74 -5.29
CA ARG A 27 13.07 -12.00 -6.31
C ARG A 27 11.86 -11.10 -6.04
N TYR A 28 11.51 -10.27 -7.00
CA TYR A 28 10.31 -9.43 -6.95
C TYR A 28 9.05 -10.21 -7.34
N LEU A 29 7.89 -9.71 -6.93
CA LEU A 29 6.62 -10.44 -6.93
C LEU A 29 6.02 -10.75 -8.33
N GLY A 30 6.58 -10.18 -9.39
CA GLY A 30 6.32 -10.54 -10.79
C GLY A 30 7.00 -11.83 -11.22
N HIS A 31 7.99 -12.33 -10.48
CA HIS A 31 8.71 -13.56 -10.78
C HIS A 31 7.76 -14.78 -10.88
N PRO A 32 8.01 -15.75 -11.80
CA PRO A 32 7.16 -16.94 -11.98
C PRO A 32 6.98 -17.79 -10.72
N ASP A 33 7.97 -17.85 -9.84
CA ASP A 33 7.90 -18.61 -8.58
C ASP A 33 6.72 -18.17 -7.68
N PHE A 34 6.27 -16.92 -7.81
CA PHE A 34 5.15 -16.38 -7.03
C PHE A 34 3.78 -16.58 -7.72
N GLU A 35 3.73 -17.19 -8.91
CA GLU A 35 2.49 -17.44 -9.65
C GLU A 35 1.44 -18.19 -8.80
N PRO A 36 1.77 -19.28 -8.08
CA PRO A 36 0.77 -20.00 -7.30
C PRO A 36 0.15 -19.15 -6.18
N VAL A 37 0.95 -18.28 -5.56
CA VAL A 37 0.49 -17.38 -4.50
C VAL A 37 -0.46 -16.34 -5.07
N PHE A 38 -0.06 -15.67 -6.16
CA PHE A 38 -0.89 -14.64 -6.77
C PHE A 38 -2.17 -15.18 -7.39
N ALA A 39 -2.13 -16.36 -8.01
CA ALA A 39 -3.32 -17.05 -8.51
C ALA A 39 -4.32 -17.32 -7.37
N GLU A 40 -3.85 -17.72 -6.19
CA GLU A 40 -4.73 -17.97 -5.05
C GLU A 40 -5.27 -16.68 -4.42
N LEU A 41 -4.45 -15.62 -4.35
CA LEU A 41 -4.89 -14.30 -3.89
C LEU A 41 -5.96 -13.73 -4.82
N ASP A 42 -5.76 -13.87 -6.14
CA ASP A 42 -6.71 -13.46 -7.16
C ASP A 42 -8.04 -14.22 -7.06
N ARG A 43 -7.97 -15.56 -7.04
CA ARG A 43 -9.14 -16.44 -6.93
C ARG A 43 -10.01 -16.13 -5.71
N ARG A 44 -9.39 -15.71 -4.60
CA ARG A 44 -10.09 -15.33 -3.36
C ARG A 44 -10.56 -13.87 -3.34
N GLY A 45 -10.15 -13.05 -4.30
CA GLY A 45 -10.25 -11.60 -4.20
C GLY A 45 -9.62 -11.08 -2.91
N ALA A 46 -8.51 -11.67 -2.48
CA ALA A 46 -7.89 -11.41 -1.20
C ALA A 46 -7.40 -9.96 -1.11
N LEU A 47 -7.45 -9.41 0.11
CA LEU A 47 -6.77 -8.16 0.43
C LEU A 47 -5.31 -8.48 0.73
N ALA A 48 -4.38 -7.83 0.03
CA ALA A 48 -2.95 -7.92 0.28
C ALA A 48 -2.40 -6.53 0.62
N TYR A 49 -1.36 -6.48 1.45
CA TYR A 49 -0.63 -5.28 1.79
C TYR A 49 0.84 -5.44 1.38
N LEU A 50 1.29 -4.66 0.40
CA LEU A 50 2.66 -4.65 -0.08
C LEU A 50 3.50 -3.69 0.76
N HIS A 51 4.42 -4.23 1.55
CA HIS A 51 5.36 -3.46 2.35
C HIS A 51 6.78 -3.62 1.78
N PRO A 52 7.61 -2.56 1.76
CA PRO A 52 9.00 -2.70 1.36
C PRO A 52 9.78 -3.67 2.26
N ALA A 53 10.81 -4.26 1.68
CA ALA A 53 11.89 -4.91 2.39
C ALA A 53 13.17 -4.11 2.13
N VAL A 54 14.24 -4.44 2.85
CA VAL A 54 15.57 -3.98 2.46
C VAL A 54 15.83 -4.50 1.03
N PRO A 55 16.22 -3.63 0.07
CA PRO A 55 16.51 -4.07 -1.28
C PRO A 55 17.60 -5.14 -1.27
N PRO A 56 17.59 -6.09 -2.22
CA PRO A 56 18.62 -7.14 -2.31
C PRO A 56 19.99 -6.62 -2.77
N VAL A 57 20.13 -5.32 -3.03
CA VAL A 57 21.37 -4.69 -3.46
C VAL A 57 22.13 -4.27 -2.21
N ASP A 58 22.94 -5.18 -1.69
CA ASP A 58 23.83 -5.01 -0.54
C ASP A 58 25.29 -4.83 -1.04
N PRO A 59 26.07 -3.87 -0.50
CA PRO A 59 25.68 -2.85 0.46
C PRO A 59 25.04 -1.63 -0.17
N ALA A 60 24.02 -1.10 0.51
CA ALA A 60 23.57 0.26 0.30
C ALA A 60 24.78 1.21 0.47
N PRO A 61 24.89 2.29 -0.33
CA PRO A 61 25.97 3.26 -0.16
C PRO A 61 26.01 3.77 1.27
N GLU A 62 27.20 3.91 1.85
CA GLU A 62 27.35 4.59 3.14
C GLU A 62 26.89 6.04 2.98
N ALA A 63 25.71 6.33 3.51
CA ALA A 63 25.05 7.61 3.38
C ALA A 63 24.43 8.00 4.72
N ALA A 64 24.36 9.31 4.97
CA ALA A 64 23.62 9.83 6.12
C ALA A 64 22.11 9.55 6.03
N LEU A 65 21.61 9.19 4.84
CA LEU A 65 20.21 8.87 4.60
C LEU A 65 19.90 7.45 5.09
N PRO A 66 19.00 7.26 6.07
CA PRO A 66 18.63 5.94 6.54
C PRO A 66 17.89 5.12 5.47
N SER A 67 18.05 3.79 5.51
CA SER A 67 17.41 2.86 4.57
C SER A 67 15.89 2.96 4.53
N TRP A 68 15.24 3.19 5.67
CA TRP A 68 13.78 3.37 5.71
C TRP A 68 13.31 4.63 4.97
N CYS A 69 14.19 5.63 4.81
CA CYS A 69 13.87 6.88 4.13
C CYS A 69 14.14 6.81 2.62
N GLY A 70 15.31 6.29 2.22
CA GLY A 70 15.68 6.14 0.81
C GLY A 70 15.20 4.82 0.22
N GLU A 71 15.74 3.72 0.72
CA GLU A 71 15.64 2.41 0.08
C GLU A 71 14.21 1.86 0.03
N PHE A 72 13.42 2.03 1.09
CA PHE A 72 12.07 1.47 1.16
C PHE A 72 11.12 2.02 0.08
N VAL A 73 11.19 3.33 -0.20
CA VAL A 73 10.35 3.93 -1.24
C VAL A 73 10.79 3.51 -2.64
N PHE A 74 12.09 3.33 -2.86
CA PHE A 74 12.61 2.80 -4.13
C PHE A 74 12.29 1.31 -4.31
N ASP A 75 12.33 0.53 -3.24
CA ASP A 75 12.02 -0.90 -3.29
C ASP A 75 10.54 -1.16 -3.57
N THR A 76 9.65 -0.41 -2.93
CA THR A 76 8.21 -0.39 -3.26
C THR A 76 7.99 -0.03 -4.72
N THR A 77 8.72 0.98 -5.22
CA THR A 77 8.64 1.40 -6.62
C THR A 77 9.08 0.29 -7.58
N ARG A 78 10.17 -0.42 -7.23
CA ARG A 78 10.68 -1.54 -8.02
C ARG A 78 9.69 -2.71 -8.04
N ALA A 79 9.08 -3.03 -6.90
CA ALA A 79 8.05 -4.06 -6.83
C ALA A 79 6.82 -3.71 -7.68
N LEU A 80 6.35 -2.46 -7.64
CA LEU A 80 5.24 -2.01 -8.51
C LEU A 80 5.59 -2.09 -9.99
N ALA A 81 6.79 -1.63 -10.36
CA ALA A 81 7.26 -1.71 -11.74
C ALA A 81 7.31 -3.17 -12.22
N ASP A 82 7.87 -4.07 -11.41
CA ASP A 82 7.97 -5.49 -11.71
C ASP A 82 6.58 -6.15 -11.83
N LEU A 83 5.66 -5.87 -10.91
CA LEU A 83 4.28 -6.36 -10.96
C LEU A 83 3.53 -5.93 -12.24
N VAL A 84 3.79 -4.72 -12.73
CA VAL A 84 3.21 -4.21 -13.98
C VAL A 84 3.90 -4.84 -15.18
N LEU A 85 5.22 -4.69 -15.30
CA LEU A 85 5.99 -5.04 -16.50
C LEU A 85 6.04 -6.56 -16.75
N SER A 86 5.96 -7.38 -15.70
CA SER A 86 5.82 -8.84 -15.82
C SER A 86 4.41 -9.31 -16.22
N GLY A 87 3.44 -8.39 -16.29
CA GLY A 87 2.02 -8.72 -16.52
C GLY A 87 1.33 -9.37 -15.32
N ARG A 88 1.95 -9.40 -14.13
CA ARG A 88 1.36 -10.00 -12.92
C ARG A 88 0.01 -9.40 -12.57
N LEU A 89 -0.13 -8.07 -12.63
CA LEU A 89 -1.40 -7.37 -12.38
C LEU A 89 -2.44 -7.57 -13.49
N ALA A 90 -2.00 -7.87 -14.72
CA ALA A 90 -2.90 -8.23 -15.82
C ALA A 90 -3.52 -9.62 -15.58
N ARG A 91 -2.72 -10.57 -15.08
CA ARG A 91 -3.15 -11.94 -14.75
C ARG A 91 -3.87 -12.06 -13.40
N SER A 92 -3.82 -11.03 -12.56
CA SER A 92 -4.44 -11.04 -11.22
C SER A 92 -5.49 -9.92 -11.04
N PRO A 93 -6.57 -9.87 -11.86
CA PRO A 93 -7.50 -8.75 -11.86
C PRO A 93 -8.40 -8.63 -10.62
N GLY A 94 -8.63 -9.73 -9.89
CA GLY A 94 -9.39 -9.81 -8.64
C GLY A 94 -8.57 -9.49 -7.38
N LEU A 95 -7.23 -9.45 -7.49
CA LEU A 95 -6.36 -9.04 -6.38
C LEU A 95 -6.69 -7.62 -5.91
N ARG A 96 -6.89 -7.44 -4.60
CA ARG A 96 -6.99 -6.12 -3.96
C ARG A 96 -5.70 -5.83 -3.22
N LEU A 97 -4.82 -5.03 -3.82
CA LEU A 97 -3.51 -4.70 -3.25
C LEU A 97 -3.53 -3.30 -2.65
N ILE A 98 -3.14 -3.19 -1.38
CA ILE A 98 -2.76 -1.94 -0.72
C ILE A 98 -1.25 -1.82 -0.80
N VAL A 99 -0.74 -0.66 -1.18
CA VAL A 99 0.69 -0.37 -1.29
C VAL A 99 1.11 0.60 -0.20
N ALA A 100 2.18 0.26 0.50
CA ALA A 100 2.75 1.10 1.54
C ALA A 100 3.30 2.43 0.99
N HIS A 101 3.35 3.43 1.88
CA HIS A 101 4.10 4.67 1.72
C HIS A 101 3.77 5.39 0.40
N ALA A 102 2.47 5.58 0.13
CA ALA A 102 1.94 6.24 -1.06
C ALA A 102 2.44 5.68 -2.42
N GLY A 103 2.90 4.42 -2.45
CA GLY A 103 3.46 3.80 -3.66
C GLY A 103 4.93 4.15 -3.90
N GLY A 104 5.64 4.63 -2.88
CA GLY A 104 7.02 5.07 -2.96
C GLY A 104 7.18 6.24 -3.93
N THR A 105 8.03 6.08 -4.93
CA THR A 105 8.26 7.07 -5.99
C THR A 105 7.53 6.73 -7.30
N ALA A 106 6.75 5.65 -7.36
CA ALA A 106 6.04 5.25 -8.57
C ALA A 106 5.13 6.34 -9.15
N PRO A 107 4.37 7.13 -8.35
CA PRO A 107 3.60 8.25 -8.89
C PRO A 107 4.48 9.32 -9.54
N TYR A 108 5.66 9.58 -8.98
CA TYR A 108 6.61 10.56 -9.52
C TYR A 108 7.23 10.09 -10.84
N ILE A 109 7.62 8.81 -10.93
CA ILE A 109 8.30 8.26 -12.13
C ILE A 109 7.34 7.64 -13.16
N ILE A 110 6.03 7.89 -13.07
CA ILE A 110 5.02 7.16 -13.86
C ILE A 110 5.25 7.20 -15.38
N ASN A 111 5.75 8.31 -15.91
CA ASN A 111 6.09 8.45 -17.32
C ASN A 111 7.33 7.61 -17.70
N ARG A 112 8.31 7.47 -16.79
CA ARG A 112 9.46 6.58 -17.01
C ARG A 112 9.02 5.12 -17.05
N LEU A 113 8.08 4.72 -16.19
CA LEU A 113 7.50 3.38 -16.22
C LEU A 113 6.73 3.13 -17.54
N THR A 114 5.96 4.12 -17.99
CA THR A 114 5.25 4.03 -19.27
C THR A 114 6.22 3.88 -20.45
N ASN A 115 7.33 4.60 -20.44
CA ASN A 115 8.37 4.44 -21.45
C ASN A 115 9.00 3.04 -21.38
N ALA A 116 9.36 2.55 -20.18
CA ALA A 116 9.87 1.18 -20.02
C ALA A 116 8.88 0.12 -20.55
N TRP A 117 7.58 0.29 -20.29
CA TRP A 117 6.53 -0.59 -20.80
C TRP A 117 6.45 -0.60 -22.35
N ARG A 118 6.74 0.52 -23.01
CA ARG A 118 6.78 0.61 -24.49
C ARG A 118 8.04 -0.03 -25.08
N GLU A 119 9.19 0.21 -24.45
CA GLU A 119 10.49 -0.12 -25.01
C GLU A 119 10.98 -1.53 -24.64
N LEU A 120 10.53 -2.09 -23.50
CA LEU A 120 10.95 -3.43 -23.08
C LEU A 120 10.24 -4.51 -23.89
N PRO A 121 10.99 -5.42 -24.56
CA PRO A 121 10.39 -6.51 -25.32
C PRO A 121 9.44 -7.36 -24.45
N GLY A 122 8.22 -7.57 -24.94
CA GLY A 122 7.23 -8.41 -24.25
C GLY A 122 6.40 -7.71 -23.17
N ALA A 123 6.78 -6.51 -22.72
CA ALA A 123 6.08 -5.84 -21.61
C ALA A 123 4.64 -5.45 -21.97
N ALA A 124 4.40 -4.86 -23.15
CA ALA A 124 3.06 -4.53 -23.62
C ALA A 124 2.20 -5.77 -23.94
N GLN A 125 2.83 -6.88 -24.30
CA GLN A 125 2.15 -8.15 -24.52
C GLN A 125 1.74 -8.80 -23.18
N ALA A 126 2.63 -8.77 -22.19
CA ALA A 126 2.36 -9.30 -20.85
C ALA A 126 1.34 -8.43 -20.08
N ALA A 127 1.36 -7.12 -20.30
CA ALA A 127 0.51 -6.14 -19.66
C ALA A 127 -0.16 -5.26 -20.74
N PRO A 128 -1.36 -5.63 -21.23
CA PRO A 128 -2.00 -4.95 -22.36
C PRO A 128 -2.31 -3.46 -22.16
N GLU A 129 -2.60 -3.04 -20.93
CA GLU A 129 -2.81 -1.64 -20.55
C GLU A 129 -1.49 -0.95 -20.14
N PRO A 130 -1.38 0.39 -20.20
CA PRO A 130 -0.17 1.08 -19.75
C PRO A 130 -0.07 1.11 -18.21
N PRO A 131 1.13 1.33 -17.64
CA PRO A 131 1.33 1.34 -16.18
C PRO A 131 0.36 2.22 -15.37
N PRO A 132 -0.02 3.45 -15.80
CA PRO A 132 -1.02 4.25 -15.08
C PRO A 132 -2.34 3.53 -14.84
N ALA A 133 -2.81 2.73 -15.80
CA ALA A 133 -4.08 2.02 -15.71
C ALA A 133 -4.03 0.91 -14.64
N TYR A 134 -2.91 0.20 -14.52
CA TYR A 134 -2.74 -0.79 -13.45
C TYR A 134 -2.59 -0.15 -12.08
N LEU A 135 -1.77 0.89 -11.97
CA LEU A 135 -1.54 1.56 -10.69
C LEU A 135 -2.82 2.26 -10.17
N ALA A 136 -3.63 2.85 -11.05
CA ALA A 136 -4.92 3.46 -10.67
C ALA A 136 -5.95 2.47 -10.08
N ARG A 137 -5.75 1.15 -10.22
CA ARG A 137 -6.63 0.12 -9.65
C ARG A 137 -6.26 -0.27 -8.22
N LEU A 138 -5.03 0.04 -7.79
CA LEU A 138 -4.51 -0.35 -6.49
C LEU A 138 -4.98 0.63 -5.40
N TYR A 139 -4.79 0.25 -4.14
CA TYR A 139 -4.98 1.13 -2.98
C TYR A 139 -3.63 1.51 -2.41
N TYR A 140 -3.58 2.64 -1.71
CA TYR A 140 -2.32 3.23 -1.22
C TYR A 140 -2.51 3.78 0.17
N ASP A 141 -1.61 3.47 1.10
CA ASP A 141 -1.63 4.13 2.40
C ASP A 141 -0.90 5.48 2.37
N THR A 142 -1.06 6.26 3.44
CA THR A 142 -0.45 7.57 3.62
C THR A 142 0.79 7.57 4.53
N ALA A 143 1.27 6.40 4.95
CA ALA A 143 2.31 6.29 5.97
C ALA A 143 3.59 7.00 5.54
N SER A 144 4.18 7.82 6.43
CA SER A 144 5.40 8.61 6.17
C SER A 144 5.38 9.53 4.94
N CYS A 145 4.24 9.67 4.25
CA CYS A 145 4.08 10.44 3.02
C CYS A 145 3.23 11.70 3.22
N GLY A 146 3.07 12.15 4.46
CA GLY A 146 2.21 13.27 4.87
C GLY A 146 2.60 14.66 4.35
N ALA A 147 3.49 14.78 3.36
CA ALA A 147 3.87 16.03 2.72
C ALA A 147 3.12 16.19 1.38
N GLY A 148 2.38 17.29 1.24
CA GLY A 148 1.33 17.46 0.23
C GLY A 148 1.71 17.25 -1.23
N HIS A 149 2.99 17.35 -1.61
CA HIS A 149 3.41 17.12 -3.00
C HIS A 149 3.32 15.64 -3.41
N GLY A 150 3.81 14.71 -2.59
CA GLY A 150 3.77 13.28 -2.90
C GLY A 150 2.34 12.76 -2.98
N LEU A 151 1.50 13.15 -2.01
CA LEU A 151 0.10 12.74 -1.98
C LEU A 151 -0.75 13.40 -3.08
N ARG A 152 -0.40 14.60 -3.57
CA ARG A 152 -1.04 15.20 -4.75
C ARG A 152 -0.70 14.44 -6.03
N LEU A 153 0.56 14.05 -6.23
CA LEU A 153 0.95 13.21 -7.37
C LEU A 153 0.21 11.88 -7.36
N LEU A 154 0.14 11.23 -6.18
CA LEU A 154 -0.64 10.01 -6.03
C LEU A 154 -2.11 10.24 -6.37
N ARG A 155 -2.74 11.28 -5.79
CA ARG A 155 -4.13 11.63 -6.07
C ARG A 155 -4.40 11.85 -7.56
N ASP A 156 -3.51 12.56 -8.25
CA ASP A 156 -3.68 12.86 -9.67
C ASP A 156 -3.56 11.57 -10.51
N LEU A 157 -2.82 10.56 -10.03
CA LEU A 157 -2.71 9.24 -10.66
C LEU A 157 -3.90 8.31 -10.37
N VAL A 158 -4.38 8.25 -9.12
CA VAL A 158 -5.28 7.17 -8.65
C VAL A 158 -6.65 7.67 -8.17
N GLY A 159 -6.85 8.98 -8.13
CA GLY A 159 -8.01 9.61 -7.50
C GLY A 159 -7.96 9.52 -5.97
N THR A 160 -9.01 9.99 -5.31
CA THR A 160 -9.07 10.04 -3.84
C THR A 160 -9.68 8.79 -3.21
N GLU A 161 -10.43 7.99 -3.97
CA GLU A 161 -11.11 6.79 -3.46
C GLU A 161 -10.17 5.61 -3.16
N ARG A 162 -8.95 5.68 -3.69
CA ARG A 162 -7.90 4.67 -3.56
C ARG A 162 -6.88 4.98 -2.46
N ILE A 163 -7.00 6.13 -1.81
CA ILE A 163 -6.09 6.56 -0.73
C ILE A 163 -6.67 6.14 0.62
N LEU A 164 -5.85 5.47 1.43
CA LEU A 164 -6.18 4.94 2.76
C LEU A 164 -5.31 5.63 3.81
N VAL A 165 -5.87 5.90 4.99
CA VAL A 165 -5.07 6.43 6.09
C VAL A 165 -4.24 5.30 6.70
N GLY A 166 -2.92 5.45 6.67
CA GLY A 166 -1.96 4.59 7.35
C GLY A 166 -0.91 5.45 8.06
N SER A 167 -0.49 5.02 9.26
CA SER A 167 0.46 5.76 10.09
C SER A 167 1.85 5.13 10.15
N ASP A 168 1.96 3.82 9.91
CA ASP A 168 3.18 3.03 10.14
C ASP A 168 3.68 3.12 11.60
N PHE A 169 2.72 3.24 12.53
CA PHE A 169 2.98 3.11 13.97
C PHE A 169 3.33 1.65 14.31
N PRO A 170 4.34 1.39 15.18
CA PRO A 170 5.09 2.36 15.99
C PRO A 170 6.41 2.86 15.37
N PHE A 171 6.75 2.46 14.13
CA PHE A 171 8.01 2.86 13.50
C PHE A 171 8.05 4.37 13.18
N VAL A 172 6.92 4.95 12.81
CA VAL A 172 6.75 6.41 12.71
C VAL A 172 6.43 7.00 14.09
N PRO A 173 7.23 7.95 14.59
CA PRO A 173 6.99 8.58 15.88
C PRO A 173 5.62 9.27 15.97
N ALA A 174 5.03 9.28 17.17
CA ALA A 174 3.70 9.83 17.40
C ALA A 174 3.52 11.29 16.95
N HIS A 175 4.56 12.12 17.05
CA HIS A 175 4.51 13.53 16.58
C HIS A 175 4.41 13.65 15.05
N SER A 176 5.04 12.72 14.32
CA SER A 176 4.94 12.64 12.87
C SER A 176 3.57 12.11 12.44
N VAL A 177 3.03 11.11 13.16
CA VAL A 177 1.65 10.63 12.97
C VAL A 177 0.64 11.76 13.21
N ALA A 178 0.77 12.53 14.30
CA ALA A 178 -0.11 13.67 14.58
C ALA A 178 -0.02 14.77 13.49
N THR A 179 1.13 14.92 12.83
CA THR A 179 1.27 15.85 11.71
C THR A 179 0.54 15.35 10.47
N LEU A 180 0.63 14.05 10.16
CA LEU A 180 -0.17 13.42 9.11
C LEU A 180 -1.67 13.60 9.39
N GLU A 181 -2.12 13.30 10.61
CA GLU A 181 -3.53 13.43 11.01
C GLU A 181 -4.05 14.86 10.82
N ARG A 182 -3.28 15.87 11.26
CA ARG A 182 -3.63 17.29 11.05
C ARG A 182 -3.74 17.65 9.57
N ASN A 183 -2.82 17.15 8.74
CA ASN A 183 -2.85 17.41 7.29
C ASN A 183 -4.05 16.75 6.63
N LEU A 184 -4.39 15.51 6.99
CA LEU A 184 -5.55 14.79 6.44
C LEU A 184 -6.89 15.33 6.97
N ALA A 185 -6.91 16.02 8.11
CA ALA A 185 -8.10 16.69 8.63
C ALA A 185 -8.45 17.98 7.87
N ASP A 186 -7.49 18.60 7.17
CA ASP A 186 -7.71 19.79 6.34
C ASP A 186 -8.02 19.39 4.88
N PRO A 187 -9.26 19.59 4.38
CA PRO A 187 -9.61 19.23 3.01
C PRO A 187 -8.79 19.94 1.95
N ARG A 188 -8.15 21.08 2.27
CA ARG A 188 -7.27 21.80 1.33
C ARG A 188 -6.00 21.02 0.99
N PHE A 189 -5.65 20.02 1.80
CA PHE A 189 -4.46 19.23 1.62
C PHE A 189 -4.59 18.21 0.48
N LEU A 190 -5.62 17.36 0.54
CA LEU A 190 -5.90 16.29 -0.44
C LEU A 190 -7.11 16.56 -1.33
N GLY A 191 -7.95 17.54 -1.01
CA GLY A 191 -9.23 17.78 -1.69
C GLY A 191 -10.37 16.87 -1.19
N VAL A 192 -10.19 16.16 -0.08
CA VAL A 192 -11.19 15.28 0.54
C VAL A 192 -11.19 15.38 2.06
N THR A 193 -12.31 15.02 2.67
CA THR A 193 -12.47 15.01 4.12
C THR A 193 -11.88 13.74 4.76
N ALA A 194 -11.56 13.81 6.05
CA ALA A 194 -11.19 12.62 6.83
C ALA A 194 -12.27 11.53 6.80
N ASP A 195 -13.55 11.90 6.78
CA ASP A 195 -14.67 10.95 6.66
C ASP A 195 -14.67 10.22 5.31
N ALA A 196 -14.32 10.91 4.22
CA ALA A 196 -14.19 10.28 2.90
C ALA A 196 -13.03 9.27 2.88
N LEU A 197 -11.88 9.61 3.48
CA LEU A 197 -10.75 8.70 3.61
C LEU A 197 -11.10 7.48 4.51
N ARG A 198 -11.86 7.70 5.60
CA ARG A 198 -12.40 6.62 6.43
C ARG A 198 -13.33 5.72 5.62
N ALA A 199 -14.20 6.30 4.79
CA ALA A 199 -15.10 5.54 3.93
C ALA A 199 -14.34 4.64 2.93
N ASN A 200 -13.17 5.07 2.43
CA ASN A 200 -12.32 4.23 1.58
C ASN A 200 -11.89 2.95 2.29
N ALA A 201 -11.40 3.05 3.53
CA ALA A 201 -11.01 1.89 4.32
C ALA A 201 -12.21 0.97 4.64
N LEU A 202 -13.38 1.56 4.93
CA LEU A 202 -14.59 0.80 5.21
C LEU A 202 -15.17 0.08 3.99
N ARG A 203 -14.92 0.56 2.76
CA ARG A 203 -15.26 -0.20 1.54
C ARG A 203 -14.45 -1.49 1.42
N LEU A 204 -13.19 -1.48 1.84
CA LEU A 204 -12.34 -2.67 1.86
C LEU A 204 -12.65 -3.60 3.03
N LEU A 205 -12.99 -3.02 4.18
CA LEU A 205 -13.17 -3.73 5.44
C LEU A 205 -14.53 -3.39 6.08
N PRO A 206 -15.67 -3.73 5.42
CA PRO A 206 -17.00 -3.28 5.84
C PRO A 206 -17.43 -3.77 7.21
N ARG A 207 -16.82 -4.85 7.72
CA ARG A 207 -17.10 -5.37 9.07
C ARG A 207 -16.72 -4.41 10.20
N PHE A 208 -15.89 -3.42 9.93
CA PHE A 208 -15.54 -2.37 10.90
C PHE A 208 -16.46 -1.15 10.87
N ALA A 209 -17.45 -1.10 9.98
CA ALA A 209 -18.35 0.06 9.88
C ALA A 209 -19.13 0.34 11.18
N GLY A 210 -19.36 -0.69 12.00
CA GLY A 210 -20.00 -0.57 13.32
C GLY A 210 -19.06 -0.80 14.50
N ALA A 211 -17.74 -0.79 14.29
CA ALA A 211 -16.77 -1.03 15.36
C ALA A 211 -16.63 0.20 16.28
N ASP A 212 -16.71 -0.03 17.58
CA ASP A 212 -16.38 0.96 18.60
C ASP A 212 -14.86 1.14 18.69
N VAL A 213 -14.36 2.23 18.11
CA VAL A 213 -12.93 2.54 18.03
C VAL A 213 -12.30 2.68 19.43
N ALA A 214 -13.05 3.21 20.41
CA ALA A 214 -12.59 3.34 21.80
C ALA A 214 -12.43 1.98 22.48
N ARG A 215 -13.09 0.94 21.96
CA ARG A 215 -12.95 -0.44 22.45
C ARG A 215 -11.81 -1.20 21.77
N LEU A 216 -11.48 -0.88 20.52
CA LEU A 216 -10.34 -1.46 19.79
C LEU A 216 -8.99 -0.99 20.36
N ASN A 217 -8.86 0.31 20.65
CA ASN A 217 -7.62 0.91 21.17
C ASN A 217 -7.24 0.43 22.58
N ARG A 218 -8.18 -0.13 23.35
CA ARG A 218 -7.91 -0.71 24.67
C ARG A 218 -7.19 -2.06 24.62
N SER A 219 -7.04 -2.66 23.44
CA SER A 219 -6.35 -3.95 23.25
C SER A 219 -4.90 -3.83 22.74
N THR A 220 -4.44 -2.62 22.37
CA THR A 220 -3.13 -2.38 21.75
C THR A 220 -2.10 -1.75 22.69
N SER A 221 -2.41 -1.60 23.99
CA SER A 221 -1.50 -1.01 24.99
C SER A 221 -0.37 -1.96 25.46
N THR A 222 -0.08 -3.03 24.72
CA THR A 222 0.87 -4.09 25.12
C THR A 222 1.94 -4.39 24.08
N PHE A 223 2.18 -3.51 23.10
CA PHE A 223 3.37 -3.67 22.26
C PHE A 223 4.60 -3.20 23.04
N PRO A 224 5.56 -4.09 23.37
CA PRO A 224 6.84 -3.67 23.93
C PRO A 224 7.59 -2.81 22.91
N ASP A 225 8.40 -1.88 23.40
CA ASP A 225 9.28 -1.03 22.57
C ASP A 225 10.02 -1.90 21.54
N PRO A 226 10.07 -1.49 20.25
CA PRO A 226 10.83 -2.22 19.26
C PRO A 226 12.30 -2.20 19.67
N VAL A 227 12.82 -3.37 20.06
CA VAL A 227 14.26 -3.61 20.16
C VAL A 227 14.83 -3.30 18.78
N LEU A 228 15.51 -2.16 18.68
CA LEU A 228 16.29 -1.79 17.51
C LEU A 228 17.33 -2.88 17.29
N ALA A 229 17.07 -3.79 16.35
CA ALA A 229 18.09 -4.66 15.83
C ALA A 229 19.03 -3.79 14.99
N THR A 230 20.25 -3.68 15.52
CA THR A 230 21.47 -3.12 14.91
C THR A 230 21.73 -3.66 13.52
#